data_AF-A0A9X3F233-F1
#
_entry.id   AF-A0A9X3F233-F1
#
_cell.length_a   1.000
_cell.length_b   1.000
_cell.length_c   1.000
_cell.angle_alpha   90.00
_cell.angle_beta   90.00
_cell.angle_gamma   90.00
#
_symmetry.space_group_name_H-M   'P 1'
#
loop_
_entity.id
_entity.type
_entity.pdbx_description
1 polymer ?
#
loop_
_entity_poly.entity_id
_entity_poly.type
_entity_poly.pdbx_seq_one_letter_code
_entity_poly.pdbx_strand_id
1 'polypeptide(L)'
;MDDQKKIQEHLEKFAHVYAFSKGFKFGEGAKSGIHEMSRRAAFNILNPPPEYESIEKQALIGIAEKKISIYIDHMIIARGKVYPDDRINELIGEQTWGWAHDILCPMWPIC
;
A
#
# COMPACT_ATOMS: atom_id res chain seq x y z
N MET A 1 -21.07 3.63 -5.16
CA MET A 1 -19.92 4.29 -5.84
C MET A 1 -19.19 5.26 -4.92
N ASP A 2 -19.88 6.03 -4.08
CA ASP A 2 -19.24 7.01 -3.17
C ASP A 2 -18.30 6.37 -2.13
N ASP A 3 -18.72 5.27 -1.50
CA ASP A 3 -17.93 4.59 -0.46
C ASP A 3 -16.61 4.00 -0.95
N GLN A 4 -16.59 3.37 -2.14
CA GLN A 4 -15.35 2.79 -2.67
C GLN A 4 -14.31 3.87 -2.91
N LYS A 5 -14.71 5.00 -3.49
CA LYS A 5 -13.83 6.14 -3.73
C LYS A 5 -13.31 6.73 -2.42
N LYS A 6 -14.17 6.88 -1.40
CA LYS A 6 -13.74 7.34 -0.07
C LYS A 6 -12.72 6.42 0.60
N ILE A 7 -12.94 5.11 0.53
CA ILE A 7 -12.01 4.12 1.11
C ILE A 7 -10.68 4.15 0.33
N GLN A 8 -10.74 4.19 -1.01
CA GLN A 8 -9.55 4.30 -1.84
C GLN A 8 -8.73 5.55 -1.51
N GLU A 9 -9.36 6.74 -1.52
CA GLU A 9 -8.70 8.02 -1.22
C GLU A 9 -8.11 8.03 0.20
N HIS A 10 -8.83 7.43 1.16
CA HIS A 10 -8.35 7.26 2.53
C HIS A 10 -7.08 6.39 2.58
N LEU A 11 -7.08 5.23 1.93
CA LEU A 11 -5.95 4.31 1.91
C LEU A 11 -4.74 4.88 1.14
N GLU A 12 -4.97 5.60 0.03
CA GLU A 12 -3.91 6.32 -0.70
C GLU A 12 -3.29 7.40 0.19
N LYS A 13 -4.12 8.23 0.82
CA LYS A 13 -3.65 9.27 1.73
C LYS A 13 -2.87 8.67 2.90
N PHE A 14 -3.37 7.57 3.48
CA PHE A 14 -2.67 6.84 4.53
C PHE A 14 -1.29 6.37 4.07
N ALA A 15 -1.19 5.75 2.89
CA ALA A 15 0.08 5.30 2.32
C ALA A 15 1.10 6.44 2.19
N HIS A 16 0.66 7.60 1.67
CA HIS A 16 1.49 8.79 1.54
C HIS A 16 1.97 9.34 2.89
N VAL A 17 1.05 9.45 3.86
CA VAL A 17 1.38 9.92 5.22
C VAL A 17 2.35 8.95 5.91
N TYR A 18 2.13 7.64 5.77
CA TYR A 18 2.98 6.62 6.37
C TYR A 18 4.39 6.67 5.77
N ALA A 19 4.52 6.67 4.44
CA ALA A 19 5.82 6.79 3.78
C ALA A 19 6.55 8.08 4.21
N PHE A 20 5.83 9.21 4.26
CA PHE A 20 6.41 10.48 4.72
C PHE A 20 6.87 10.43 6.17
N SER A 21 6.12 9.76 7.06
CA SER A 21 6.51 9.58 8.46
C SER A 21 7.80 8.76 8.62
N LYS A 22 8.14 7.95 7.61
CA LYS A 22 9.39 7.18 7.53
C LYS A 22 10.52 7.94 6.81
N GLY A 23 10.30 9.17 6.37
CA GLY A 23 11.28 9.97 5.61
C GLY A 23 11.29 9.67 4.11
N PHE A 24 10.23 9.06 3.56
CA PHE A 24 10.18 8.66 2.16
C PHE A 24 9.00 9.27 1.38
N LYS A 25 9.15 9.34 0.06
CA LYS A 25 8.17 9.76 -0.93
C LYS A 25 8.11 8.72 -2.04
N PHE A 26 6.94 8.55 -2.65
CA PHE A 26 6.78 7.66 -3.79
C PHE A 26 7.26 8.32 -5.08
N GLY A 27 8.02 7.59 -5.89
CA GLY A 27 8.23 7.92 -7.30
C GLY A 27 6.96 7.68 -8.14
N GLU A 28 6.90 8.23 -9.36
CA GLU A 28 5.69 8.18 -10.19
C GLU A 28 5.16 6.76 -10.42
N GLY A 29 6.02 5.80 -10.80
CA GLY A 29 5.59 4.41 -10.98
C GLY A 29 5.05 3.75 -9.71
N ALA A 30 5.66 4.06 -8.54
CA ALA A 30 5.15 3.58 -7.26
C ALA A 30 3.79 4.21 -6.91
N LYS A 31 3.55 5.49 -7.24
CA LYS A 31 2.25 6.14 -7.01
C LYS A 31 1.13 5.43 -7.76
N SER A 32 1.34 5.07 -9.03
CA SER A 32 0.36 4.29 -9.80
C SER A 32 0.10 2.92 -9.16
N GLY A 33 1.15 2.26 -8.66
CA GLY A 33 1.02 0.99 -7.93
C GLY A 33 0.23 1.13 -6.62
N ILE A 34 0.47 2.18 -5.84
CA ILE A 34 -0.30 2.49 -4.61
C ILE A 34 -1.75 2.83 -4.94
N HIS A 35 -2.01 3.58 -6.01
CA HIS A 35 -3.37 3.90 -6.45
C HIS A 35 -4.17 2.63 -6.78
N GLU A 36 -3.60 1.73 -7.60
CA GLU A 36 -4.25 0.47 -7.94
C GLU A 36 -4.45 -0.45 -6.72
N MET A 37 -3.45 -0.50 -5.83
CA MET A 37 -3.51 -1.26 -4.58
C MET A 37 -4.64 -0.78 -3.68
N SER A 38 -4.77 0.54 -3.50
CA SER A 38 -5.86 1.14 -2.72
C SER A 38 -7.22 0.95 -3.36
N ARG A 39 -7.31 1.02 -4.70
CA ARG A 39 -8.53 0.72 -5.46
C ARG A 39 -8.99 -0.73 -5.23
N ARG A 40 -8.05 -1.68 -5.30
CA ARG A 40 -8.30 -3.11 -5.05
C ARG A 40 -8.73 -3.35 -3.62
N ALA A 41 -8.03 -2.77 -2.65
CA ALA A 41 -8.39 -2.86 -1.24
C ALA A 41 -9.79 -2.33 -0.98
N ALA A 42 -10.14 -1.17 -1.54
CA ALA A 42 -11.49 -0.62 -1.41
C ALA A 42 -12.57 -1.54 -1.99
N PHE A 43 -12.31 -2.19 -3.13
CA PHE A 43 -13.21 -3.19 -3.70
C PHE A 43 -13.35 -4.42 -2.78
N ASN A 44 -12.23 -4.95 -2.30
CA ASN A 44 -12.20 -6.15 -1.44
C ASN A 44 -12.81 -5.91 -0.05
N ILE A 45 -12.69 -4.70 0.50
CA ILE A 45 -13.32 -4.31 1.77
C ILE A 45 -14.85 -4.24 1.62
N LEU A 46 -15.35 -3.81 0.45
CA LEU A 46 -16.79 -3.73 0.18
C LEU A 46 -17.39 -5.08 -0.24
N ASN A 47 -16.55 -6.01 -0.70
CA ASN A 47 -16.93 -7.35 -1.13
C ASN A 47 -16.02 -8.38 -0.44
N PRO A 48 -16.04 -8.47 0.91
CA PRO A 48 -15.16 -9.37 1.63
C PRO A 48 -15.52 -10.83 1.30
N PRO A 49 -14.52 -11.73 1.26
CA PRO A 49 -14.80 -13.16 1.17
C PRO A 49 -15.43 -13.67 2.48
N PRO A 50 -16.02 -14.88 2.50
CA PRO A 50 -16.82 -15.38 3.63
C PRO A 50 -16.11 -15.34 4.99
N GLU A 51 -14.79 -15.54 5.02
CA GLU A 51 -13.97 -15.46 6.23
C GLU A 51 -13.89 -14.07 6.87
N TYR A 52 -14.22 -13.02 6.11
CA TYR A 52 -14.20 -11.61 6.54
C TYR A 52 -15.57 -10.95 6.53
N GLU A 53 -16.64 -11.65 6.11
CA GLU A 53 -17.99 -11.09 5.93
C GLU A 53 -18.61 -10.58 7.24
N SER A 54 -18.29 -11.23 8.38
CA SER A 54 -18.79 -10.80 9.70
C SER A 54 -17.95 -9.69 10.34
N ILE A 55 -16.89 -9.22 9.68
CA ILE A 55 -16.03 -8.16 10.23
C ILE A 55 -16.54 -6.80 9.80
N GLU A 56 -16.68 -5.90 10.77
CA GLU A 56 -17.07 -4.51 10.53
C GLU A 56 -16.16 -3.83 9.50
N LYS A 57 -16.77 -3.07 8.57
CA LYS A 57 -16.06 -2.35 7.49
C LYS A 57 -14.88 -1.52 8.02
N GLN A 58 -15.04 -0.85 9.16
CA GLN A 58 -13.98 -0.04 9.76
C GLN A 58 -12.78 -0.87 10.22
N ALA A 59 -13.02 -2.09 10.73
CA ALA A 59 -11.95 -3.00 11.10
C ALA A 59 -11.21 -3.54 9.86
N LEU A 60 -11.92 -3.79 8.76
CA LEU A 60 -11.32 -4.17 7.49
C LEU A 60 -10.43 -3.05 6.90
N ILE A 61 -10.85 -1.79 7.02
CA ILE A 61 -10.01 -0.63 6.68
C ILE A 61 -8.73 -0.62 7.52
N GLY A 62 -8.83 -0.83 8.83
CA GLY A 62 -7.66 -0.90 9.72
C GLY A 62 -6.70 -2.06 9.38
N ILE A 63 -7.24 -3.20 8.92
CA ILE A 63 -6.42 -4.30 8.40
C ILE A 63 -5.67 -3.84 7.13
N ALA A 64 -6.35 -3.18 6.19
CA ALA A 64 -5.73 -2.67 4.97
C ALA A 64 -4.62 -1.66 5.27
N GLU A 65 -4.83 -0.70 6.17
CA GLU A 65 -3.81 0.25 6.63
C GLU A 65 -2.56 -0.46 7.17
N LYS A 66 -2.76 -1.49 8.00
CA LYS A 66 -1.66 -2.30 8.53
C LYS A 66 -0.92 -3.03 7.42
N LYS A 67 -1.62 -3.60 6.43
CA LYS A 67 -0.98 -4.27 5.29
C LYS A 67 -0.22 -3.30 4.40
N ILE A 68 -0.78 -2.11 4.14
CA ILE A 68 -0.10 -1.03 3.40
C ILE A 68 1.17 -0.60 4.13
N SER A 69 1.12 -0.46 5.45
CA SER A 69 2.31 -0.13 6.27
C SER A 69 3.43 -1.16 6.09
N ILE A 70 3.09 -2.45 6.17
CA ILE A 70 4.03 -3.56 5.95
C ILE A 70 4.60 -3.51 4.53
N TYR A 71 3.76 -3.22 3.54
CA TYR A 71 4.19 -3.12 2.14
C TYR A 71 5.19 -1.99 1.94
N ILE A 72 4.93 -0.81 2.51
CA ILE A 72 5.84 0.34 2.45
C ILE A 72 7.15 0.05 3.18
N ASP A 73 7.10 -0.59 4.34
CA ASP A 73 8.31 -1.02 5.06
C ASP A 73 9.18 -1.96 4.19
N HIS A 74 8.56 -2.87 3.42
CA HIS A 74 9.29 -3.71 2.46
C HIS A 74 9.85 -2.93 1.28
N MET A 75 9.14 -1.92 0.78
CA MET A 75 9.69 -1.01 -0.24
C MET A 75 10.92 -0.25 0.29
N ILE A 76 10.91 0.14 1.57
CA ILE A 76 12.03 0.80 2.23
C ILE A 76 13.21 -0.16 2.39
N ILE A 77 12.96 -1.41 2.80
CA ILE A 77 14.01 -2.45 2.87
C ILE A 77 14.59 -2.72 1.48
N ALA A 78 13.74 -2.81 0.45
CA ALA A 78 14.15 -3.02 -0.94
C ALA A 78 15.07 -1.89 -1.43
N ARG A 79 14.85 -0.66 -0.97
CA ARG A 79 15.67 0.50 -1.32
C ARG A 79 17.15 0.22 -1.11
N GLY A 80 17.53 -0.32 0.05
CA GLY A 80 18.92 -0.64 0.38
C GLY A 80 19.55 -1.72 -0.51
N LYS A 81 18.74 -2.45 -1.29
CA LYS A 81 19.19 -3.43 -2.28
C LYS A 81 19.18 -2.89 -3.71
N VAL A 82 18.22 -2.01 -4.02
CA VAL A 82 17.96 -1.50 -5.38
C VAL A 82 18.77 -0.24 -5.69
N TYR A 83 18.98 0.64 -4.71
CA TYR A 83 19.71 1.90 -4.86
C TYR A 83 20.95 1.90 -3.97
N PRO A 84 22.13 1.50 -4.50
CA PRO A 84 23.38 1.49 -3.72
C PRO A 84 24.02 2.88 -3.57
N ASP A 85 23.50 3.92 -4.22
CA ASP A 85 23.99 5.30 -4.12
C ASP A 85 22.99 6.14 -3.31
N ASP A 86 23.45 6.68 -2.18
CA ASP A 86 22.67 7.45 -1.20
C ASP A 86 22.21 8.83 -1.73
N ARG A 87 22.59 9.22 -2.96
CA ARG A 87 22.21 10.54 -3.51
C ARG A 87 20.72 10.72 -3.77
N ILE A 88 19.96 9.63 -3.89
CA ILE A 88 18.50 9.64 -3.86
C ILE A 88 18.14 9.03 -2.52
N ASN A 89 18.00 9.80 -1.45
CA ASN A 89 17.80 9.25 -0.09
C ASN A 89 16.34 9.03 0.30
N GLU A 90 15.41 9.76 -0.31
CA GLU A 90 14.02 9.83 0.18
C GLU A 90 12.99 9.20 -0.78
N LEU A 91 13.38 8.60 -1.91
CA LEU A 91 12.44 8.09 -2.92
C LEU A 91 12.31 6.57 -2.94
N ILE A 92 11.11 6.02 -2.73
CA ILE A 92 10.79 4.61 -2.99
C ILE A 92 9.99 4.53 -4.31
N GLY A 93 10.56 3.83 -5.29
CA GLY A 93 10.13 3.86 -6.70
C GLY A 93 9.49 2.57 -7.19
N GLU A 94 9.30 2.47 -8.50
CA GLU A 94 8.68 1.31 -9.16
C GLU A 94 9.44 -0.01 -8.87
N GLN A 95 10.77 0.03 -8.88
CA GLN A 95 11.58 -1.15 -8.59
C GLN A 95 11.40 -1.65 -7.16
N THR A 96 11.32 -0.75 -6.17
CA THR A 96 11.06 -1.16 -4.78
C THR A 96 9.62 -1.60 -4.58
N TRP A 97 8.68 -1.01 -5.33
CA TRP A 97 7.28 -1.47 -5.36
C TRP A 97 7.15 -2.89 -5.91
N GLY A 98 7.81 -3.19 -7.04
CA GLY A 98 7.81 -4.52 -7.65
C GLY A 98 8.46 -5.56 -6.75
N TRP A 99 9.59 -5.21 -6.14
CA TRP A 99 10.26 -6.08 -5.16
C TRP A 99 9.35 -6.41 -3.97
N ALA A 100 8.66 -5.41 -3.41
CA ALA A 100 7.71 -5.64 -2.33
C ALA A 100 6.52 -6.50 -2.81
N HIS A 101 6.02 -6.25 -4.03
CA HIS A 101 4.92 -7.00 -4.64
C HIS A 101 5.22 -8.50 -4.69
N ASP A 102 6.37 -8.85 -5.26
CA ASP A 102 6.76 -10.24 -5.51
C ASP A 102 6.92 -11.06 -4.23
N ILE A 103 7.23 -10.40 -3.11
CA ILE A 103 7.44 -11.06 -1.81
C ILE A 103 6.15 -11.16 -1.02
N LEU A 104 5.32 -10.13 -1.10
CA LEU A 104 4.22 -9.94 -0.19
C LEU A 104 2.89 -10.43 -0.74
N CYS A 105 2.72 -10.44 -2.06
CA CYS A 105 1.48 -10.87 -2.68
C CYS A 105 1.45 -12.41 -2.85
N PRO A 106 0.29 -13.06 -2.63
CA PRO A 106 -1.00 -12.46 -2.30
C PRO A 106 -1.11 -11.99 -0.84
N MET A 107 -1.71 -10.82 -0.63
CA MET A 107 -1.96 -10.26 0.71
C MET A 107 -3.26 -9.46 0.76
N TRP A 108 -4.31 -10.13 1.21
CA TRP A 108 -5.62 -9.52 1.33
C TRP A 108 -5.58 -8.33 2.34
N PRO A 109 -6.25 -7.19 2.06
CA PRO A 109 -7.10 -6.90 0.90
C PRO A 109 -6.39 -6.20 -0.27
N ILE A 110 -5.07 -5.97 -0.20
CA ILE A 110 -4.33 -5.07 -1.10
C ILE A 110 -3.84 -5.76 -2.39
N CYS A 111 -3.63 -7.06 -2.32
CA CYS A 111 -3.40 -8.03 -3.39
C CYS A 111 -3.72 -9.42 -2.80
#